data_AF-A0A775Z550-F1
#
_entry.id   AF-A0A775Z550-F1
#
_cell.length_a   1.000
_cell.length_b   1.000
_cell.length_c   1.000
_cell.angle_alpha   90.00
_cell.angle_beta   90.00
_cell.angle_gamma   90.00
#
_symmetry.space_group_name_H-M   'P 1'
#
loop_
_entity.id
_entity.type
_entity.pdbx_description
1 polymer ?
#
loop_
_entity_poly.entity_id
_entity_poly.type
_entity_poly.pdbx_seq_one_letter_code
_entity_poly.pdbx_strand_id
1 'polypeptide(L)' 'MISLPSGTRIWLVAGVTDMRKSFNGLGEQVQHVLNDNPFSGHLF' A
#
# COMPACT_ATOMS: atom_id res chain seq x y z
N MET A 1 17.69 9.70 1.55
CA MET A 1 16.39 9.59 2.24
C MET A 1 15.33 10.19 1.34
N ILE A 2 14.19 9.52 1.15
CA ILE A 2 13.03 10.13 0.51
C ILE A 2 12.43 11.15 1.49
N SER A 3 12.27 12.40 1.05
CA SER A 3 11.53 13.41 1.81
C SER A 3 10.03 13.20 1.57
N LEU A 4 9.28 13.03 2.65
CA LEU A 4 7.82 12.97 2.60
C LEU A 4 7.26 14.36 2.94
N PRO A 5 6.28 14.87 2.16
CA PRO A 5 5.58 16.11 2.51
C PRO A 5 4.92 16.05 3.89
N SER A 6 4.70 17.21 4.50
CA SER A 6 3.88 17.29 5.72
C SER A 6 2.45 16.81 5.41
N GLY A 7 1.89 15.97 6.29
CA GLY A 7 0.56 15.38 6.12
C GLY A 7 0.50 14.08 5.32
N THR A 8 1.65 13.49 4.94
CA THR A 8 1.67 12.14 4.33
C THR A 8 1.05 11.12 5.30
N ARG A 9 0.02 10.41 4.83
CA ARG A 9 -0.60 9.29 5.55
C ARG A 9 0.10 8.00 5.15
N ILE A 10 0.77 7.36 6.10
CA ILE A 10 1.42 6.06 5.90
C ILE A 10 0.50 4.97 6.43
N TRP A 11 0.26 3.96 5.62
CA TRP A 11 -0.56 2.81 5.97
C TRP A 11 0.35 1.59 6.09
N LEU A 12 0.41 1.01 7.29
CA LEU A 12 1.24 -0.15 7.58
C LEU A 12 0.37 -1.39 7.68
N VAL A 13 0.63 -2.39 6.85
CA VAL A 13 0.04 -3.72 7.02
C VAL A 13 0.82 -4.45 8.11
N ALA A 14 0.19 -4.68 9.26
CA ALA A 14 0.82 -5.34 10.42
C ALA A 14 0.82 -6.88 10.33
N GLY A 15 0.85 -7.44 9.12
CA GLY A 15 0.71 -8.88 8.85
C GLY A 15 1.74 -9.40 7.85
N VAL A 16 1.64 -10.68 7.50
CA VAL A 16 2.50 -11.28 6.47
C VAL A 16 2.04 -10.81 5.10
N THR A 17 2.91 -10.04 4.43
CA THR A 17 2.71 -9.59 3.05
C THR A 17 3.62 -10.37 2.12
N ASP A 18 3.04 -11.05 1.13
CA ASP A 18 3.82 -11.73 0.10
C ASP A 18 4.28 -10.75 -0.98
N MET A 19 5.50 -10.24 -0.82
CA MET A 19 6.11 -9.30 -1.77
C MET A 19 6.39 -9.91 -3.16
N ARG A 20 6.28 -11.24 -3.34
CA ARG A 20 6.42 -11.89 -4.66
C ARG A 20 5.29 -11.54 -5.62
N LYS A 21 4.17 -11.02 -5.11
CA LYS A 21 3.03 -10.57 -5.92
C LYS A 21 3.29 -9.29 -6.70
N SER A 22 4.43 -8.61 -6.46
CA SER A 22 4.75 -7.29 -7.00
C SER A 22 3.71 -6.23 -6.61
N PHE A 23 3.96 -4.98 -7.00
CA PHE A 23 3.02 -3.88 -6.75
C PHE A 23 1.64 -4.11 -7.35
N ASN A 24 1.55 -4.72 -8.54
CA ASN A 24 0.26 -4.97 -9.20
C ASN A 24 -0.60 -5.94 -8.38
N GLY A 25 -0.02 -7.07 -7.96
CA GLY A 25 -0.77 -8.07 -7.18
C GLY A 25 -1.08 -7.59 -5.76
N LEU A 26 -0.21 -6.77 -5.15
CA LEU A 26 -0.53 -6.12 -3.88
C LEU A 26 -1.66 -5.09 -4.02
N GLY A 27 -1.66 -4.31 -5.10
CA GLY A 27 -2.72 -3.35 -5.41
C GLY A 27 -4.09 -4.02 -5.57
N GLU A 28 -4.15 -5.18 -6.25
CA GLU A 28 -5.38 -5.97 -6.33
C GLU A 28 -5.87 -6.44 -4.95
N GLN A 29 -4.96 -6.81 -4.05
CA GLN A 29 -5.36 -7.20 -2.68
C GLN A 29 -5.91 -6.02 -1.89
N VAL A 30 -5.35 -4.83 -2.03
CA VAL A 30 -5.89 -3.62 -1.40
C VAL A 30 -7.31 -3.35 -1.90
N GLN A 31 -7.52 -3.45 -3.22
CA GLN A 31 -8.83 -3.22 -3.81
C GLN A 31 -9.86 -4.28 -3.41
N HIS A 32 -9.50 -5.57 -3.48
CA HIS A 32 -10.48 -6.65 -3.36
C HIS A 32 -10.57 -7.26 -1.95
N VAL A 33 -9.50 -7.22 -1.16
CA VAL A 33 -9.50 -7.76 0.21
C VAL A 33 -9.81 -6.66 1.22
N LEU A 34 -9.19 -5.49 1.06
CA LEU A 34 -9.37 -4.38 2.00
C LEU A 34 -10.51 -3.44 1.60
N ASN A 35 -11.03 -3.55 0.36
CA ASN A 35 -12.04 -2.64 -0.21
C ASN A 35 -11.60 -1.17 -0.17
N ASP A 36 -10.30 -0.91 -0.39
CA ASP A 36 -9.71 0.43 -0.39
C ASP A 36 -9.08 0.77 -1.76
N ASN A 37 -8.81 2.04 -2.00
CA ASN A 37 -8.21 2.50 -3.25
C ASN A 37 -6.67 2.35 -3.21
N PRO A 38 -6.06 1.42 -3.99
CA PRO A 38 -4.60 1.25 -4.01
C PRO A 38 -3.83 2.47 -4.53
N PHE A 39 -4.49 3.38 -5.25
CA PHE A 39 -3.86 4.59 -5.80
C PHE A 39 -4.10 5.86 -4.98
N SER A 40 -4.55 5.73 -3.72
CA SER A 40 -4.87 6.89 -2.87
C SER A 40 -3.64 7.64 -2.30
N GLY A 41 -2.44 7.30 -2.77
CA GLY A 41 -1.16 7.83 -2.27
C GLY A 41 -0.50 6.96 -1.20
N HIS A 42 -0.89 5.69 -1.10
CA HIS A 42 -0.19 4.72 -0.27
C HIS A 42 1.24 4.50 -0.78
N LEU A 43 2.19 4.51 0.14
CA LEU A 43 3.53 4.01 -0.10
C LEU A 43 3.51 2.53 0.29
N PHE A 44 3.69 1.62 -0.68
CA PHE A 44 3.78 0.18 -0.46
C PHE A 44 5.23 -0.28 -0.32
#